data_AF-A0AAU9NJI7-F1
#
_entry.id   AF-A0AAU9NJI7-F1
#
_cell.length_a   1.000
_cell.length_b   1.000
_cell.length_c   1.000
_cell.angle_alpha   90.00
_cell.angle_beta   90.00
_cell.angle_gamma   90.00
#
_symmetry.space_group_name_H-M   'P 1'
#
loop_
_entity.id
_entity.type
_entity.pdbx_description
1 polymer ?
#
loop_
_entity_poly.entity_id
_entity_poly.type
_entity_poly.pdbx_seq_one_letter_code
_entity_poly.pdbx_strand_id
1 'polypeptide(L)'
;MIGGWRNPSISMNGKLYALDCRDGCKIRVYEEDTNSWKRFIDSKVHLGSSRALEAAALVSLNGKLCIIRNNMSISLVDILSPDKQVESNPYLWENIAGKGQMKTLLTNIWSSLSGRNSLKSHIVHCQVLQA
;
A
#
# COMPACT_ATOMS: atom_id res chain seq x y z
N MET A 1 18.53 -3.65 -9.75
CA MET A 1 17.06 -3.85 -9.68
C MET A 1 16.78 -4.76 -8.49
N ILE A 2 15.82 -4.43 -7.61
CA ILE A 2 15.49 -5.29 -6.46
C ILE A 2 14.77 -6.54 -6.97
N GLY A 3 15.32 -7.72 -6.70
CA GLY A 3 14.74 -8.99 -7.12
C GLY A 3 13.32 -9.16 -6.57
N GLY A 4 12.38 -9.58 -7.41
CA GLY A 4 10.99 -9.83 -6.99
C GLY A 4 10.16 -8.58 -6.67
N TRP A 5 10.61 -7.37 -7.06
CA TRP A 5 9.79 -6.16 -7.01
C TRP A 5 8.47 -6.38 -7.77
N ARG A 6 7.34 -6.14 -7.11
CA ARG A 6 6.01 -6.17 -7.75
C ARG A 6 5.25 -4.88 -7.48
N ASN A 7 4.50 -4.42 -8.46
CA ASN A 7 3.56 -3.32 -8.30
C ASN A 7 2.20 -3.85 -7.82
N PRO A 8 1.45 -3.07 -7.01
CA PRO A 8 1.86 -1.79 -6.44
C PRO A 8 2.83 -1.94 -5.24
N SER A 9 3.73 -0.95 -5.08
CA SER A 9 4.73 -0.85 -4.02
C SER A 9 4.86 0.59 -3.51
N ILE A 10 5.28 0.80 -2.27
CA ILE A 10 5.47 2.13 -1.67
C ILE A 10 6.68 2.16 -0.73
N SER A 11 7.42 3.27 -0.74
CA SER A 11 8.41 3.57 0.29
C SER A 11 7.77 4.41 1.38
N MET A 12 7.88 3.96 2.63
CA MET A 12 7.28 4.63 3.79
C MET A 12 8.12 4.33 5.03
N ASN A 13 8.35 5.33 5.89
CA ASN A 13 9.14 5.20 7.13
C ASN A 13 10.53 4.57 6.90
N GLY A 14 11.18 4.90 5.78
CA GLY A 14 12.51 4.38 5.43
C GLY A 14 12.52 2.90 5.01
N LYS A 15 11.36 2.27 4.80
CA LYS A 15 11.24 0.88 4.36
C LYS A 15 10.44 0.79 3.05
N LEU A 16 10.74 -0.23 2.25
CA LEU A 16 10.01 -0.52 1.02
C LEU A 16 8.99 -1.63 1.25
N TYR A 17 7.72 -1.33 0.97
CA TYR A 17 6.59 -2.25 1.09
C TYR A 17 6.02 -2.60 -0.28
N ALA A 18 5.54 -3.83 -0.40
CA ALA A 18 4.81 -4.29 -1.57
C ALA A 18 3.73 -5.29 -1.17
N LEU A 19 2.83 -5.58 -2.11
CA LEU A 19 1.83 -6.62 -1.90
C LEU A 19 2.44 -8.02 -2.07
N ASP A 20 2.02 -8.92 -1.20
CA ASP A 20 2.25 -10.37 -1.30
C ASP A 20 1.01 -11.09 -1.86
N CYS A 21 -0.18 -10.46 -1.79
CA CYS A 21 -1.42 -10.93 -2.42
C CYS A 21 -2.07 -9.84 -3.30
N ARG A 22 -2.68 -10.23 -4.43
CA ARG A 22 -3.21 -9.29 -5.44
C ARG A 22 -4.37 -8.42 -4.94
N ASP A 23 -5.21 -8.96 -4.07
CA ASP A 23 -6.31 -8.23 -3.45
C ASP A 23 -5.85 -7.30 -2.30
N GLY A 24 -4.55 -7.28 -2.04
CA GLY A 24 -3.92 -6.51 -1.00
C GLY A 24 -4.05 -7.10 0.40
N CYS A 25 -4.58 -8.31 0.60
CA CYS A 25 -4.75 -8.88 1.95
C CYS A 25 -3.43 -9.24 2.66
N LYS A 26 -2.31 -9.29 1.92
CA LYS A 26 -0.98 -9.59 2.46
C LYS A 26 0.04 -8.57 1.98
N ILE A 27 0.85 -8.10 2.90
CA ILE A 27 1.93 -7.13 2.69
C ILE A 27 3.25 -7.78 3.04
N ARG A 28 4.26 -7.47 2.24
CA ARG A 28 5.65 -7.83 2.46
C ARG A 28 6.51 -6.58 2.52
N VAL A 29 7.59 -6.66 3.27
CA VAL A 29 8.60 -5.61 3.42
C VAL A 29 9.91 -6.11 2.83
N TYR A 30 10.63 -5.23 2.16
CA TYR A 30 11.98 -5.52 1.72
C TYR A 30 12.95 -5.25 2.87
N GLU A 31 13.80 -6.23 3.15
CA GLU A 31 14.83 -6.15 4.18
C GLU A 31 16.20 -6.05 3.50
N GLU A 32 16.88 -4.94 3.76
CA GLU A 32 18.16 -4.63 3.11
C GLU A 32 19.27 -5.57 3.59
N ASP A 33 19.28 -5.94 4.87
CA ASP A 33 20.30 -6.80 5.48
C ASP A 33 20.40 -8.18 4.81
N THR A 34 19.25 -8.75 4.43
CA THR A 34 19.17 -10.06 3.77
C THR A 34 18.95 -9.94 2.27
N ASN A 35 18.84 -8.72 1.74
CA ASN A 35 18.51 -8.41 0.35
C ASN A 35 17.29 -9.22 -0.14
N SER A 36 16.26 -9.34 0.70
CA SER A 36 15.14 -10.25 0.46
C SER A 36 13.78 -9.65 0.86
N TRP A 37 12.70 -10.19 0.30
CA TRP A 37 11.34 -9.83 0.70
C TRP A 37 10.88 -10.74 1.82
N LYS A 38 10.41 -10.15 2.92
CA LYS A 38 9.82 -10.86 4.06
C LYS A 38 8.33 -10.56 4.16
N ARG A 39 7.54 -11.58 4.53
CA ARG A 39 6.14 -11.38 4.92
C ARG A 39 6.09 -10.44 6.11
N PHE A 40 5.18 -9.47 6.07
CA PHE A 40 5.09 -8.42 7.07
C PHE A 40 3.76 -8.47 7.82
N ILE A 41 2.64 -8.25 7.12
CA ILE A 41 1.29 -8.25 7.72
C ILE A 41 0.35 -9.03 6.80
N ASP A 42 -0.56 -9.80 7.39
CA ASP A 42 -1.57 -10.61 6.71
C ASP A 42 -2.92 -10.38 7.38
N SER A 43 -3.91 -9.89 6.63
CA SER A 43 -5.26 -9.64 7.15
C SER A 43 -6.00 -10.93 7.51
N LYS A 44 -5.50 -12.09 7.05
CA LYS A 44 -6.15 -13.42 7.13
C LYS A 44 -7.48 -13.52 6.39
N VAL A 45 -7.96 -12.43 5.80
CA VAL A 45 -9.22 -12.35 5.06
C VAL A 45 -8.92 -12.03 3.61
N HIS A 46 -8.97 -13.05 2.77
CA HIS A 46 -8.88 -12.88 1.31
C HIS A 46 -10.22 -12.36 0.78
N LEU A 47 -10.20 -11.23 0.09
CA LEU A 47 -11.39 -10.59 -0.46
C LEU A 47 -11.85 -11.29 -1.74
N GLY A 48 -10.92 -11.87 -2.49
CA GLY A 48 -11.19 -12.64 -3.70
C GLY A 48 -10.17 -12.40 -4.80
N SER A 49 -10.35 -13.13 -5.91
CA SER A 49 -9.44 -13.15 -7.05
C SER A 49 -9.90 -12.35 -8.27
N SER A 50 -11.04 -11.66 -8.17
CA SER A 50 -11.58 -10.89 -9.29
C SER A 50 -10.75 -9.64 -9.57
N ARG A 51 -10.68 -9.22 -10.84
CA ARG A 51 -9.99 -7.98 -11.25
C ARG A 51 -10.51 -6.76 -10.49
N ALA A 52 -11.79 -6.73 -10.13
CA ALA A 52 -12.39 -5.65 -9.36
C ALA A 52 -11.75 -5.50 -7.97
N LEU A 53 -11.27 -6.59 -7.37
CA LEU A 53 -10.64 -6.59 -6.05
C LEU A 53 -9.11 -6.50 -6.10
N GLU A 54 -8.50 -6.56 -7.27
CA GLU A 54 -7.06 -6.35 -7.39
C GLU A 54 -6.68 -4.93 -6.95
N ALA A 55 -5.62 -4.85 -6.15
CA ALA A 55 -5.06 -3.59 -5.67
C ALA A 55 -4.40 -2.84 -6.84
N ALA A 56 -4.88 -1.63 -7.08
CA ALA A 56 -4.42 -0.75 -8.14
C ALA A 56 -3.29 0.17 -7.65
N ALA A 57 -3.32 0.57 -6.38
CA ALA A 57 -2.35 1.50 -5.82
C ALA A 57 -2.09 1.27 -4.33
N LEU A 58 -0.87 1.64 -3.90
CA LEU A 58 -0.48 1.83 -2.51
C LEU A 58 -0.12 3.30 -2.30
N VAL A 59 -0.71 3.94 -1.31
CA VAL A 59 -0.43 5.34 -0.95
C VAL A 59 -0.27 5.47 0.57
N SER A 60 0.41 6.52 1.03
CA SER A 60 0.44 6.86 2.45
C SER A 60 -0.73 7.80 2.77
N LEU A 61 -1.54 7.48 3.77
CA LEU A 61 -2.62 8.33 4.25
C LEU A 61 -2.61 8.37 5.78
N ASN A 62 -2.46 9.57 6.36
CA ASN A 62 -2.41 9.79 7.81
C ASN A 62 -1.40 8.89 8.55
N GLY A 63 -0.24 8.63 7.93
CA GLY A 63 0.79 7.77 8.52
C GLY A 63 0.46 6.27 8.51
N LYS A 64 -0.61 5.87 7.81
CA LYS A 64 -0.97 4.47 7.54
C LYS A 64 -0.77 4.14 6.06
N LEU A 65 -0.56 2.85 5.78
CA LEU A 65 -0.50 2.34 4.42
C LEU A 65 -1.92 2.15 3.90
N CYS A 66 -2.24 2.78 2.78
CA CYS A 66 -3.56 2.77 2.16
C CYS A 66 -3.52 1.94 0.88
N ILE A 67 -4.42 0.96 0.79
CA ILE A 67 -4.58 0.06 -0.34
C ILE A 67 -5.85 0.47 -1.08
N ILE A 68 -5.70 0.84 -2.35
CA ILE A 68 -6.81 1.20 -3.23
C ILE A 68 -6.97 0.11 -4.29
N ARG A 69 -8.20 -0.43 -4.43
CA ARG A 69 -8.53 -1.48 -5.39
C ARG A 69 -9.25 -0.94 -6.61
N ASN A 70 -9.34 -1.75 -7.68
CA ASN A 70 -10.01 -1.38 -8.92
C ASN A 70 -11.50 -1.05 -8.74
N ASN A 71 -12.18 -1.66 -7.77
CA ASN A 71 -13.56 -1.33 -7.39
C ASN A 71 -13.67 -0.10 -6.46
N MET A 72 -12.58 0.65 -6.28
CA MET A 72 -12.46 1.82 -5.40
C MET A 72 -12.66 1.54 -3.91
N SER A 73 -12.73 0.27 -3.48
CA SER A 73 -12.66 -0.04 -2.05
C SER A 73 -11.27 0.28 -1.51
N ILE A 74 -11.23 0.77 -0.28
CA ILE A 74 -10.01 1.25 0.36
C ILE A 74 -9.79 0.48 1.65
N SER A 75 -8.55 0.04 1.90
CA SER A 75 -8.14 -0.48 3.21
C SER A 75 -7.00 0.34 3.79
N LEU A 76 -7.08 0.69 5.07
CA LEU A 76 -5.99 1.32 5.81
C LEU A 76 -5.31 0.29 6.71
N VAL A 77 -3.99 0.26 6.64
CA VAL A 77 -3.15 -0.67 7.39
C VAL A 77 -2.18 0.12 8.26
N ASP A 78 -2.24 -0.13 9.56
CA ASP A 78 -1.27 0.42 10.51
C ASP A 78 0.02 -0.42 10.48
N ILE A 79 1.07 0.14 9.87
CA ILE A 79 2.38 -0.52 9.71
C ILE A 79 3.34 -0.24 10.87
N LEU A 80 2.98 0.64 11.81
CA LEU A 80 3.83 0.96 12.97
C LEU A 80 3.69 -0.06 14.10
N SER A 81 2.63 -0.87 14.10
CA SER A 81 2.37 -1.91 15.09
C SER A 81 2.24 -3.31 14.47
N PRO A 82 3.24 -3.83 13.75
CA PRO A 82 3.13 -5.09 13.01
C PRO A 82 2.95 -6.34 13.90
N ASP A 83 3.39 -6.29 15.15
CA ASP A 83 3.35 -7.43 16.09
C ASP A 83 1.96 -7.67 16.70
N LYS A 84 0.98 -6.81 16.42
CA LYS A 84 -0.41 -7.03 16.84
C LYS A 84 -1.04 -7.98 15.82
N GLN A 85 -1.28 -9.22 16.21
CA GLN A 85 -2.00 -10.17 15.36
C GLN A 85 -3.31 -9.53 14.88
N VAL A 86 -3.54 -9.49 13.55
CA VAL A 86 -4.74 -8.86 12.96
C VAL A 86 -6.03 -9.44 13.54
N GLU A 87 -6.02 -10.73 13.88
CA GLU A 87 -7.14 -11.44 14.53
C GLU A 87 -7.51 -10.84 15.90
N SER A 88 -6.56 -10.24 16.62
CA SER A 88 -6.77 -9.62 17.93
C SER A 88 -7.05 -8.12 17.86
N ASN A 89 -6.80 -7.47 16.72
CA ASN A 89 -6.96 -6.02 16.57
C ASN A 89 -7.61 -5.62 15.23
N PRO A 90 -8.95 -5.46 15.19
CA PRO A 90 -9.67 -5.05 13.98
C PRO A 90 -9.27 -3.63 13.48
N TYR A 91 -8.63 -2.80 14.31
CA TYR A 91 -8.15 -1.47 13.92
C TYR A 91 -6.84 -1.48 13.13
N LEU A 92 -6.15 -2.63 13.08
CA LEU A 92 -4.91 -2.76 12.30
C LEU A 92 -5.19 -2.76 10.80
N TRP A 93 -6.40 -3.19 10.41
CA TRP A 93 -6.82 -3.34 9.02
C TRP A 93 -8.25 -2.87 8.84
N GLU A 94 -8.43 -1.58 8.56
CA GLU A 94 -9.75 -0.98 8.43
C GLU A 94 -10.20 -0.95 6.97
N ASN A 95 -11.39 -1.47 6.66
CA ASN A 95 -11.96 -1.42 5.32
C ASN A 95 -12.95 -0.26 5.22
N ILE A 96 -12.61 0.74 4.43
CA ILE A 96 -13.45 1.91 4.17
C ILE A 96 -14.23 1.63 2.89
N ALA A 97 -15.25 0.78 3.02
CA ALA A 97 -16.14 0.42 1.91
C ALA A 97 -17.46 1.21 2.00
N GLY A 98 -17.67 2.14 1.06
CA GLY A 98 -18.98 2.40 0.45
C GLY A 98 -20.17 2.82 1.31
N LYS A 99 -20.11 3.97 2.01
CA LYS A 99 -21.28 4.85 2.22
C LYS A 99 -20.82 6.22 2.73
N GLY A 100 -20.89 7.25 1.89
CA GLY A 100 -20.67 8.66 2.27
C GLY A 100 -19.23 9.13 2.48
N GLN A 101 -18.35 8.32 3.09
CA GLN A 101 -16.99 8.76 3.44
C GLN A 101 -16.01 8.83 2.26
N MET A 102 -16.30 8.17 1.13
CA MET A 102 -15.41 8.13 -0.03
C MET A 102 -15.14 9.52 -0.63
N LYS A 103 -16.11 10.44 -0.59
CA LYS A 103 -15.92 11.82 -1.07
C LYS A 103 -14.90 12.56 -0.22
N THR A 104 -15.06 12.54 1.10
CA THR A 104 -14.10 13.14 2.04
C THR A 104 -12.72 12.51 1.92
N LEU A 105 -12.66 11.19 1.69
CA LEU A 105 -11.41 10.46 1.52
C LEU A 105 -10.70 10.83 0.21
N LEU A 106 -11.43 10.92 -0.90
CA LEU A 106 -10.90 11.45 -2.16
C LEU A 106 -10.47 12.91 -2.02
N THR A 107 -11.25 13.75 -1.34
CA THR A 107 -10.88 15.14 -1.08
C THR A 107 -9.60 15.21 -0.24
N ASN A 108 -9.41 14.33 0.74
CA ASN A 108 -8.20 14.26 1.57
C ASN A 108 -6.99 13.70 0.81
N ILE A 109 -7.19 12.70 -0.07
CA ILE A 109 -6.13 12.19 -0.95
C ILE A 109 -5.73 13.27 -1.96
N TRP A 110 -6.71 13.95 -2.55
CA TRP A 110 -6.43 15.00 -3.52
C TRP A 110 -5.82 16.24 -2.86
N SER A 111 -6.26 16.60 -1.65
CA SER A 111 -5.68 17.70 -0.89
C SER A 111 -4.27 17.40 -0.37
N SER A 112 -3.95 16.14 -0.07
CA SER A 112 -2.57 15.75 0.27
C SER A 112 -1.66 15.75 -0.97
N LEU A 113 -2.17 15.38 -2.14
CA LEU A 113 -1.48 15.51 -3.44
C LEU A 113 -1.34 16.97 -3.89
N SER A 114 -2.33 17.82 -3.64
CA SER A 114 -2.39 19.20 -4.13
C SER A 114 -1.86 20.25 -3.13
N GLY A 115 -1.62 19.87 -1.88
CA GLY A 115 -1.57 20.82 -0.76
C GLY A 115 -0.20 21.17 -0.19
N ARG A 116 0.74 20.24 -0.01
CA ARG A 116 2.03 20.55 0.67
C ARG A 116 3.15 19.61 0.27
N ASN A 117 3.78 19.92 -0.86
CA ASN A 117 5.24 19.99 -1.04
C ASN A 117 5.52 20.01 -2.54
N SER A 118 5.93 21.17 -3.03
CA SER A 118 6.77 21.28 -4.22
C SER A 118 8.14 20.64 -3.93
N LEU A 119 8.17 19.34 -3.60
CA LEU A 119 9.35 18.52 -3.77
C LEU A 119 9.27 18.02 -5.20
N LYS A 120 10.14 18.58 -6.05
CA LYS A 120 10.39 18.12 -7.42
C LYS A 120 10.25 16.60 -7.46
N SER A 121 9.14 16.12 -7.99
CA SER A 121 9.02 14.75 -8.46
C SER A 121 9.97 14.65 -9.64
N HIS A 122 11.24 14.38 -9.35
CA HIS A 122 12.16 13.87 -10.35
C HIS A 122 11.56 12.54 -10.80
N ILE A 123 10.82 12.59 -11.90
CA ILE A 123 10.47 11.41 -12.67
C ILE A 123 11.82 10.80 -13.03
N VAL A 124 12.21 9.74 -12.30
CA VAL A 124 13.45 9.02 -12.59
C VAL A 124 13.16 8.21 -13.85
N HIS A 125 13.43 8.82 -14.99
CA HIS A 125 13.37 8.17 -16.29
C HIS A 125 14.54 7.18 -16.34
N CYS A 126 14.31 5.91 -16.02
CA CYS A 126 15.27 4.86 -16.35
C CYS A 126 15.31 4.70 -17.88
N GLN A 127 16.25 5.40 -18.54
CA GLN A 127 16.65 5.02 -19.88
C GLN A 127 17.25 3.60 -19.78
N VAL A 128 16.61 2.65 -20.44
CA VAL A 128 17.24 1.35 -20.71
C VAL A 128 18.44 1.61 -21.62
N LEU A 129 19.64 1.47 -21.06
CA LEU A 129 20.85 1.32 -21.87
C LEU A 129 20.80 -0.07 -22.49
N GLN A 130 20.47 -0.12 -23.78
CA GLN A 130 20.73 -1.28 -24.62
C GLN A 130 22.26 -1.39 -24.78
N ALA A 131 22.80 -2.55 -24.45
CA ALA A 131 24.14 -2.97 -24.83
C ALA A 131 24.06 -3.82 -26.09
#